data_AF-A0A914D0Y4-F1
#
_entry.id   AF-A0A914D0Y4-F1
#
_cell.length_a   1.000
_cell.length_b   1.000
_cell.length_c   1.000
_cell.angle_alpha   90.00
_cell.angle_beta   90.00
_cell.angle_gamma   90.00
#
_symmetry.space_group_name_H-M   'P 1'
#
loop_
_entity.id
_entity.type
_entity.pdbx_description
1 polymer ?
#
loop_
_entity_poly.entity_id
_entity_poly.type
_entity_poly.pdbx_seq_one_letter_code
_entity_poly.pdbx_strand_id
1 'polypeptide(L)'
;MDAYLEWVCKAWQSIPVDAIVASFKTCGITNAFDGSEDGMIHCFKPHGPIPAGRTLLDNARGAQNLVQLVEEIDLNENEHNGY
;
A
#
# COMPACT_ATOMS: atom_id res chain seq x y z
N MET A 1 7.39 -37.42 14.09
CA MET A 1 6.77 -36.96 12.83
C MET A 1 7.74 -35.98 12.20
N ASP A 2 9.00 -36.41 11.99
CA ASP A 2 10.12 -35.45 12.08
C ASP A 2 10.90 -35.32 10.76
N ALA A 3 10.89 -36.36 9.92
CA ALA A 3 11.56 -36.33 8.61
C ALA A 3 10.88 -35.41 7.59
N TYR A 4 9.54 -35.28 7.62
CA TYR A 4 8.80 -34.40 6.71
C TYR A 4 8.92 -32.92 7.08
N LEU A 5 9.37 -32.60 8.29
CA LEU A 5 9.54 -31.21 8.71
C LEU A 5 10.95 -30.71 8.41
N GLU A 6 11.96 -31.58 8.46
CA GLU A 6 13.34 -31.18 8.24
C GLU A 6 13.57 -30.61 6.83
N TRP A 7 13.00 -31.22 5.78
CA TRP A 7 13.14 -30.70 4.43
C TRP A 7 12.43 -29.35 4.25
N VAL A 8 11.27 -29.15 4.89
CA VAL A 8 10.54 -27.88 4.88
C VAL A 8 11.34 -26.79 5.58
N CYS A 9 11.90 -27.09 6.76
CA CYS A 9 12.74 -26.16 7.50
C CYS A 9 14.00 -25.77 6.72
N LYS A 10 14.70 -26.75 6.14
CA LYS A 10 15.89 -26.50 5.29
C LYS A 10 15.55 -25.68 4.05
N ALA A 11 14.43 -25.99 3.38
CA ALA A 11 13.97 -25.22 2.24
C ALA A 11 13.69 -23.76 2.62
N TRP A 12 12.96 -23.51 3.70
CA TRP A 12 12.71 -22.16 4.20
C TRP A 12 14.00 -21.41 4.56
N GLN A 13 14.93 -22.06 5.27
CA GLN A 13 16.21 -21.46 5.64
C GLN A 13 17.12 -21.17 4.44
N SER A 14 16.92 -21.85 3.31
CA SER A 14 17.69 -21.62 2.08
C SER A 14 17.28 -20.35 1.33
N ILE A 15 16.12 -19.77 1.63
CA ILE A 15 15.62 -18.57 0.97
C ILE A 15 16.26 -17.34 1.63
N PRO A 16 16.95 -16.46 0.88
CA PRO A 16 17.48 -15.23 1.42
C PRO A 16 16.38 -14.35 2.01
N VAL A 17 16.64 -13.74 3.17
CA VAL A 17 15.68 -12.85 3.85
C VAL A 17 15.21 -11.74 2.92
N ASP A 18 16.10 -11.17 2.11
CA ASP A 18 15.77 -10.11 1.16
C ASP A 18 14.76 -10.57 0.09
N ALA A 19 14.82 -11.83 -0.35
CA ALA A 19 13.86 -12.39 -1.29
C ALA A 19 12.47 -12.54 -0.65
N ILE A 20 12.43 -12.94 0.63
CA ILE A 20 11.19 -13.01 1.40
C ILE A 20 10.61 -11.60 1.51
N VAL A 21 11.38 -10.62 2.01
CA VAL A 21 10.93 -9.23 2.18
C VAL A 21 10.46 -8.64 0.85
N ALA A 22 11.21 -8.84 -0.24
CA ALA A 22 10.82 -8.37 -1.56
C ALA A 22 9.47 -8.94 -2.00
N SER A 23 9.21 -10.23 -1.75
CA SER A 23 7.92 -10.85 -2.12
C SER A 23 6.73 -10.15 -1.45
N PHE A 24 6.81 -9.86 -0.15
CA PHE A 24 5.76 -9.15 0.59
C PHE A 24 5.55 -7.72 0.07
N LYS A 25 6.63 -6.98 -0.19
CA LYS A 25 6.55 -5.62 -0.76
C LYS A 25 6.01 -5.60 -2.19
N THR A 26 6.35 -6.60 -3.00
CA THR A 26 5.82 -6.70 -4.37
C THR A 26 4.34 -7.03 -4.41
N CYS A 27 3.84 -7.77 -3.41
CA CYS A 27 2.43 -8.10 -3.24
C CYS A 27 1.62 -6.98 -2.58
N GLY A 28 2.23 -5.87 -2.17
CA GLY A 28 1.51 -4.77 -1.51
C GLY A 28 1.17 -5.03 -0.04
N ILE A 29 1.74 -6.06 0.60
CA ILE A 29 1.29 -6.53 1.92
C ILE A 29 1.93 -5.73 3.06
N THR A 30 3.23 -5.46 2.94
CA THR A 30 4.03 -4.79 4.00
C THR A 30 4.58 -3.45 3.53
N ASN A 31 3.92 -2.81 2.56
CA ASN A 31 4.35 -1.54 2.02
C ASN A 31 4.04 -0.41 3.01
N ALA A 32 4.89 0.60 3.04
CA ALA A 32 4.69 1.78 3.86
C ALA A 32 3.35 2.48 3.55
N PHE A 33 2.60 2.84 4.59
CA PHE A 33 1.29 3.50 4.49
C PHE A 33 1.36 4.92 3.90
N ASP A 34 2.53 5.56 3.95
CA ASP A 34 2.79 6.86 3.35
C ASP A 34 2.91 6.81 1.82
N GLY A 35 2.87 5.62 1.22
CA GLY A 35 2.95 5.40 -0.22
C GLY A 35 4.37 5.51 -0.81
N SER A 36 5.40 5.69 0.03
CA SER A 36 6.81 5.71 -0.42
C SER A 36 7.22 4.40 -1.11
N GLU A 37 6.57 3.29 -0.78
CA GLU A 37 6.87 1.96 -1.32
C GLU A 37 5.86 1.46 -2.37
N ASP A 38 4.85 2.26 -2.77
CA ASP A 38 3.85 1.80 -3.75
C ASP A 38 4.47 1.50 -5.13
N GLY A 39 5.63 2.09 -5.44
CA GLY A 39 6.38 1.82 -6.67
C GLY A 39 6.96 0.40 -6.72
N MET A 40 7.03 -0.29 -5.58
CA MET A 40 7.52 -1.68 -5.51
C MET A 40 6.44 -2.70 -5.86
N ILE A 41 5.16 -2.30 -5.84
CA ILE A 41 4.02 -3.18 -6.11
C ILE A 41 4.13 -3.70 -7.55
N HIS A 42 4.17 -5.02 -7.68
CA HIS A 42 4.41 -5.67 -8.97
C HIS A 42 3.37 -5.30 -10.03
N CYS A 43 2.11 -5.20 -9.62
CA CYS A 43 1.01 -4.86 -10.52
C CYS A 43 1.18 -3.51 -11.21
N PHE A 44 1.86 -2.56 -10.57
CA PHE A 44 2.01 -1.18 -11.04
C PHE A 44 3.22 -0.96 -11.94
N LYS A 45 4.05 -2.00 -12.17
CA LYS A 45 5.22 -1.88 -13.04
C LYS A 45 4.79 -1.57 -14.49
N PRO A 46 5.66 -0.94 -15.31
CA PRO A 46 5.33 -0.55 -16.69
C PRO A 46 4.80 -1.68 -17.59
N HIS A 47 5.22 -2.92 -17.32
CA HIS A 47 4.75 -4.13 -18.02
C HIS A 47 3.97 -5.08 -17.09
N GLY A 48 3.51 -4.57 -15.95
CA GLY A 48 2.69 -5.31 -15.01
C GLY A 48 1.24 -5.43 -15.46
N PRO A 49 0.42 -6.23 -14.75
CA PRO A 49 -1.00 -6.37 -15.03
C PRO A 49 -1.81 -5.06 -14.99
N ILE A 50 -1.35 -4.06 -14.22
CA ILE A 50 -2.06 -2.78 -14.05
C ILE A 50 -1.05 -1.61 -14.12
N PRO A 51 -0.51 -1.27 -15.30
CA PRO A 51 0.54 -0.24 -15.42
C PRO A 51 0.10 1.15 -14.94
N ALA A 52 -1.19 1.47 -15.02
CA ALA A 52 -1.77 2.71 -14.51
C ALA A 52 -2.13 2.66 -13.01
N GLY A 53 -1.87 1.55 -12.33
CA GLY A 53 -2.36 1.29 -10.98
C GLY A 53 -1.86 2.28 -9.93
N ARG A 54 -0.62 2.79 -10.09
CA ARG A 54 -0.09 3.83 -9.20
C ARG A 54 -0.92 5.12 -9.27
N THR A 55 -1.20 5.61 -10.47
CA THR A 55 -2.04 6.79 -10.68
C THR A 55 -3.46 6.59 -10.17
N LEU A 56 -4.04 5.40 -10.38
CA LEU A 56 -5.37 5.08 -9.84
C LEU A 56 -5.39 5.11 -8.30
N LEU A 57 -4.36 4.58 -7.66
CA LEU A 57 -4.22 4.58 -6.20
C LEU A 57 -4.05 6.01 -5.66
N ASP A 58 -3.18 6.82 -6.29
CA ASP A 58 -2.96 8.21 -5.90
C ASP A 58 -4.26 9.03 -6.02
N ASN A 59 -5.01 8.86 -7.11
CA ASN A 59 -6.31 9.50 -7.30
C ASN A 59 -7.34 9.07 -6.26
N ALA A 60 -7.42 7.78 -5.93
CA ALA A 60 -8.34 7.26 -4.93
C ALA A 60 -8.04 7.84 -3.54
N ARG A 61 -6.76 7.92 -3.15
CA ARG A 61 -6.34 8.55 -1.89
C ARG A 61 -6.65 10.05 -1.88
N GLY A 62 -6.39 10.74 -2.97
CA GLY A 62 -6.74 12.17 -3.11
C GLY A 62 -8.23 12.43 -2.92
N ALA A 63 -9.09 11.60 -3.53
CA ALA A 63 -10.53 11.68 -3.35
C ALA A 63 -10.96 11.42 -1.90
N GLN A 64 -10.39 10.42 -1.23
CA GLN A 64 -10.66 10.13 0.18
C GLN A 64 -10.26 11.30 1.10
N ASN A 65 -9.07 11.86 0.91
CA ASN A 65 -8.61 13.01 1.68
C ASN A 65 -9.54 14.22 1.52
N LEU A 66 -10.04 14.45 0.30
CA LEU A 66 -11.00 15.53 0.04
C LEU A 66 -12.35 15.28 0.73
N VAL A 67 -12.84 14.05 0.72
CA VAL A 67 -14.08 13.68 1.44
C VAL A 67 -13.92 13.95 2.94
N GLN A 68 -12.81 13.52 3.55
CA GLN A 68 -12.54 13.79 4.96
C GLN A 68 -12.46 15.29 5.26
N LEU A 69 -11.78 16.07 4.42
CA LEU A 69 -11.68 17.51 4.61
C LEU A 69 -13.04 18.22 4.49
N VAL A 70 -13.91 17.77 3.56
CA VAL A 70 -15.26 18.34 3.40
C VAL A 70 -16.14 18.04 4.62
N GLU A 71 -16.01 16.86 5.24
CA GLU A 71 -16.73 16.49 6.47
C GLU A 71 -16.28 17.31 7.69
N GLU A 72 -15.01 17.73 7.73
CA GLU A 72 -14.45 18.55 8.81
C GLU A 72 -14.81 20.04 8.73
N ILE A 73 -15.29 20.53 7.58
CA ILE A 73 -15.71 21.93 7.43
C ILE A 73 -17.09 22.14 8.08
N ASP A 74 -17.13 22.80 9.24
CA ASP A 74 -18.39 23.31 9.82
C ASP A 74 -18.86 24.54 9.04
N LEU A 75 -19.88 24.35 8.20
CA LEU A 75 -20.45 25.40 7.37
C LEU A 75 -21.24 26.46 8.19
N ASN A 76 -21.43 26.26 9.50
CA ASN A 76 -22.24 27.15 10.34
C ASN A 76 -21.46 28.30 11.00
N GLU A 77 -20.13 28.36 10.90
CA GLU A 77 -19.34 29.44 11.55
C GLU A 77 -19.30 30.77 10.77
N ASN A 78 -19.87 30.85 9.57
CA ASN A 78 -19.76 32.04 8.70
C ASN A 78 -20.89 33.09 8.83
N GLU A 79 -21.78 33.00 9.82
CA GLU A 79 -22.91 33.95 9.98
C GLU A 79 -22.64 35.17 10.89
N HIS A 80 -21.42 35.43 11.38
CA HIS A 80 -21.19 36.54 12.34
C HIS A 80 -20.20 37.66 11.97
N ASN A 81 -19.92 37.89 10.68
CA ASN A 81 -19.18 39.11 10.27
C ASN A 81 -20.04 40.09 9.47
N GLY A 82 -21.24 40.37 9.97
CA GLY A 82 -22.01 41.53 9.58
C GLY A 82 -21.89 42.65 10.61
N TYR A 83 -20.85 43.49 10.50
CA TYR A 83 -20.84 44.91 10.90
C TYR A 83 -19.80 45.68 10.09
#